data_AF-A0A2N8TUS2-F1
#
_entry.id   AF-A0A2N8TUS2-F1
#
_cell.length_a   1.000
_cell.length_b   1.000
_cell.length_c   1.000
_cell.angle_alpha   90.00
_cell.angle_beta   90.00
_cell.angle_gamma   90.00
#
_symmetry.space_group_name_H-M   'P 1'
#
loop_
_entity.id
_entity.type
_entity.pdbx_description
1 polymer ?
#
loop_
_entity_poly.entity_id
_entity_poly.type
_entity_poly.pdbx_seq_one_letter_code
_entity_poly.pdbx_strand_id
1 'polypeptide(L)'
;MHAYVMTRGTLRRMDYAFLGQSPPDRWWETVGSWLFLDAEELVVSRRDRRTTGLLLSGIPSQRRDVIGTRIRYTVVVDEVHDDPGLATWLIRCGLEDEARERLGRALDEGYDADYVDAWLAGTGSADSASHDGSPQEVERRLLAAVREGASAAPDDTAGGNDRRGSWAGGIQDPGAREAFRIRALRLLQDSRPGIAFTTHALGTTEGAWRMAQALSLEVAVLLHDSDMARVVSLSQGSAAATAVSGGKAPIPVGRRDASRYRSPQLLILAVTLALAMAWAIWWLTG
;
A
#
# COMPACT_ATOMS: atom_id res chain seq x y z
N MET A 1 0.91 -21.54 0.90
CA MET A 1 0.94 -20.24 0.20
C MET A 1 -0.36 -19.96 -0.53
N HIS A 2 -0.95 -18.79 -0.29
CA HIS A 2 -2.14 -18.28 -0.98
C HIS A 2 -1.90 -16.87 -1.50
N ALA A 3 -2.52 -16.51 -2.62
CA ALA A 3 -2.39 -15.17 -3.20
C ALA A 3 -3.75 -14.55 -3.54
N TYR A 4 -3.86 -13.26 -3.25
CA TYR A 4 -5.09 -12.49 -3.42
C TYR A 4 -4.79 -11.18 -4.14
N VAL A 5 -5.69 -10.76 -5.02
CA VAL A 5 -5.57 -9.49 -5.73
C VAL A 5 -6.83 -8.67 -5.53
N MET A 6 -6.64 -7.40 -5.17
CA MET A 6 -7.69 -6.40 -5.07
C MET A 6 -7.46 -5.35 -6.15
N THR A 7 -8.53 -5.00 -6.85
CA THR A 7 -8.54 -3.93 -7.85
C THR A 7 -9.95 -3.37 -7.97
N ARG A 8 -10.13 -2.36 -8.81
CA ARG A 8 -11.43 -1.76 -9.11
C ARG A 8 -11.75 -1.85 -10.59
N GLY A 9 -13.03 -1.66 -10.91
CA GLY A 9 -13.52 -1.63 -12.28
C GLY A 9 -13.38 -0.25 -12.91
N THR A 10 -13.69 -0.17 -14.22
CA THR A 10 -13.65 1.09 -14.97
C THR A 10 -14.78 2.03 -14.56
N LEU A 11 -15.97 1.47 -14.30
CA LEU A 11 -17.15 2.24 -13.92
C LEU A 11 -17.04 2.79 -12.49
N ARG A 12 -17.55 4.00 -12.28
CA ARG A 12 -17.48 4.70 -10.98
C ARG A 12 -18.08 3.91 -9.80
N ARG A 13 -19.07 3.06 -10.06
CA ARG A 13 -19.74 2.24 -9.04
C ARG A 13 -18.97 0.98 -8.64
N MET A 14 -17.96 0.60 -9.42
CA MET A 14 -17.15 -0.59 -9.18
C MET A 14 -15.91 -0.16 -8.38
N ASP A 15 -16.08 -0.13 -7.06
CA ASP A 15 -15.00 0.22 -6.14
C ASP A 15 -13.98 -0.91 -5.99
N TYR A 16 -12.91 -0.67 -5.23
CA TYR A 16 -11.89 -1.69 -4.95
C TYR A 16 -12.48 -2.89 -4.20
N ALA A 17 -12.28 -4.08 -4.76
CA ALA A 17 -12.64 -5.34 -4.14
C ALA A 17 -11.67 -6.45 -4.54
N PHE A 18 -11.59 -7.50 -3.73
CA PHE A 18 -10.83 -8.70 -4.07
C PHE A 18 -11.48 -9.42 -5.25
N LEU A 19 -10.66 -9.81 -6.23
CA LEU A 19 -11.04 -10.79 -7.23
C LEU A 19 -10.89 -12.18 -6.61
N GLY A 20 -11.85 -13.08 -6.85
CA GLY A 20 -11.84 -14.40 -6.24
C GLY A 20 -12.21 -14.36 -4.75
N GLN A 21 -11.36 -14.98 -3.93
CA GLN A 21 -11.51 -14.98 -2.47
C GLN A 21 -10.85 -13.73 -1.86
N SER A 22 -11.33 -13.31 -0.70
CA SER A 22 -10.59 -12.36 0.15
C SER A 22 -9.67 -13.13 1.12
N PRO A 23 -8.52 -12.54 1.52
CA PRO A 23 -7.67 -13.10 2.57
C PRO A 23 -8.48 -13.40 3.84
N PRO A 24 -8.33 -14.59 4.45
CA PRO A 24 -9.09 -14.98 5.64
C PRO A 24 -8.67 -14.19 6.89
N ASP A 25 -7.40 -13.78 6.96
CA ASP A 25 -6.86 -12.88 7.98
C ASP A 25 -6.29 -11.64 7.30
N ARG A 26 -6.56 -10.46 7.88
CA ARG A 26 -6.03 -9.18 7.41
C ARG A 26 -4.91 -8.73 8.33
N TRP A 27 -3.85 -9.53 8.40
CA TRP A 27 -2.73 -9.31 9.33
C TRP A 27 -2.07 -7.93 9.20
N TRP A 28 -2.17 -7.29 8.02
CA TRP A 28 -1.67 -5.93 7.76
C TRP A 28 -2.50 -4.82 8.43
N GLU A 29 -3.72 -5.10 8.90
CA GLU A 29 -4.55 -4.13 9.64
C GLU A 29 -3.87 -3.68 10.95
N THR A 30 -2.92 -4.48 11.46
CA THR A 30 -2.03 -4.10 12.57
C THR A 30 -1.33 -2.75 12.31
N VAL A 31 -1.02 -2.46 11.04
CA VAL A 31 -0.44 -1.17 10.60
C VAL A 31 -1.40 -0.33 9.76
N GLY A 32 -2.67 -0.71 9.65
CA GLY A 32 -3.64 -0.11 8.73
C GLY A 32 -3.86 1.39 8.94
N SER A 33 -3.70 1.90 10.16
CA SER A 33 -3.80 3.35 10.47
C SER A 33 -2.64 4.18 9.89
N TRP A 34 -1.58 3.53 9.40
CA TRP A 34 -0.42 4.13 8.76
C TRP A 34 -0.23 3.67 7.31
N LEU A 35 -1.26 3.09 6.69
CA LEU A 35 -1.22 2.68 5.29
C LEU A 35 -2.24 3.46 4.47
N PHE A 36 -1.86 3.81 3.25
CA PHE A 36 -2.80 4.22 2.21
C PHE A 36 -2.81 3.15 1.12
N LEU A 37 -3.86 2.32 1.07
CA LEU A 37 -3.94 1.22 0.09
C LEU A 37 -4.14 1.69 -1.36
N ASP A 38 -4.26 2.99 -1.59
CA ASP A 38 -4.20 3.63 -2.91
C ASP A 38 -2.81 4.15 -3.29
N ALA A 39 -1.86 4.14 -2.34
CA ALA A 39 -0.48 4.59 -2.50
C ALA A 39 0.47 3.40 -2.62
N GLU A 40 1.73 3.69 -2.95
CA GLU A 40 2.77 2.68 -3.16
C GLU A 40 3.29 2.13 -1.83
N GLU A 41 2.56 1.19 -1.24
CA GLU A 41 2.93 0.61 0.05
C GLU A 41 3.41 -0.84 -0.08
N LEU A 42 4.42 -1.21 0.71
CA LEU A 42 4.87 -2.58 0.91
C LEU A 42 4.76 -2.90 2.40
N VAL A 43 4.20 -4.06 2.75
CA VAL A 43 4.17 -4.58 4.11
C VAL A 43 4.68 -6.01 4.08
N VAL A 44 5.66 -6.33 4.93
CA VAL A 44 6.13 -7.67 5.19
C VAL A 44 5.98 -7.93 6.67
N SER A 45 5.20 -8.93 7.03
CA SER A 45 4.91 -9.27 8.41
C SER A 45 5.25 -10.72 8.69
N ARG A 46 5.80 -10.95 9.88
CA ARG A 46 5.88 -12.27 10.50
C ARG A 46 5.22 -12.19 11.87
N ARG A 47 4.13 -12.95 12.05
CA ARG A 47 3.44 -13.05 13.34
C ARG A 47 4.03 -14.16 14.20
N ASP A 48 4.38 -15.28 13.57
CA ASP A 48 4.97 -16.46 14.21
C ASP A 48 5.83 -17.26 13.21
N ARG A 49 6.22 -18.50 13.56
CA ARG A 49 7.06 -19.35 12.71
C ARG A 49 6.41 -19.80 11.40
N ARG A 50 5.08 -19.83 11.32
CA ARG A 50 4.31 -20.32 10.17
C ARG A 50 3.57 -19.20 9.45
N THR A 51 3.24 -18.13 10.17
CA THR A 51 2.43 -17.04 9.64
C THR A 51 3.33 -15.89 9.17
N THR A 52 3.60 -15.87 7.87
CA THR A 52 4.18 -14.72 7.16
C THR A 52 3.19 -14.19 6.14
N GLY A 53 3.25 -12.88 5.88
CA GLY A 53 2.54 -12.32 4.75
C GLY A 53 3.30 -11.16 4.13
N LEU A 54 3.02 -10.93 2.86
CA LEU A 54 3.48 -9.78 2.09
C LEU A 54 2.26 -9.11 1.45
N LEU A 55 2.14 -7.80 1.62
CA LEU A 55 1.16 -6.96 0.95
C LEU A 55 1.91 -5.93 0.12
N LEU A 56 1.54 -5.81 -1.15
CA LEU A 56 2.03 -4.79 -2.06
C LEU A 56 0.83 -4.03 -2.63
N SER A 57 0.71 -2.76 -2.28
CA SER A 57 -0.37 -1.87 -2.68
C SER A 57 0.14 -0.78 -3.60
N GLY A 58 -0.74 -0.20 -4.42
CA GLY A 58 -0.40 0.88 -5.32
C GLY A 58 0.34 0.42 -6.57
N ILE A 59 0.18 -0.85 -6.97
CA ILE A 59 0.78 -1.38 -8.20
C ILE A 59 0.02 -0.77 -9.39
N PRO A 60 0.68 -0.04 -10.30
CA PRO A 60 -0.02 0.72 -11.30
C PRO A 60 -0.55 -0.17 -12.45
N SER A 61 -1.84 -0.06 -12.78
CA SER A 61 -2.44 -0.66 -13.98
C SER A 61 -2.34 0.29 -15.18
N GLN A 62 -2.39 -0.25 -16.40
CA GLN A 62 -2.66 0.50 -17.63
C GLN A 62 -4.12 0.95 -17.74
N ARG A 63 -5.03 0.27 -17.02
CA ARG A 63 -6.45 0.62 -16.97
C ARG A 63 -6.66 1.96 -16.27
N ARG A 64 -7.70 2.66 -16.71
CA ARG A 64 -8.15 3.94 -16.14
C ARG A 64 -9.64 3.85 -15.87
N ASP A 65 -10.09 4.56 -14.84
CA ASP A 65 -11.52 4.74 -14.59
C ASP A 65 -12.15 5.73 -15.59
N VAL A 66 -13.47 5.89 -15.50
CA VAL A 66 -14.25 6.80 -16.36
C VAL A 66 -13.84 8.28 -16.29
N ILE A 67 -13.08 8.71 -15.28
CA ILE A 67 -12.57 10.09 -15.17
C ILE A 67 -11.08 10.19 -15.49
N GLY A 68 -10.46 9.11 -15.96
CA GLY A 68 -9.06 9.05 -16.37
C GLY A 68 -8.07 8.78 -15.23
N THR A 69 -8.54 8.50 -14.00
CA THR A 69 -7.68 8.13 -12.88
C THR A 69 -7.07 6.76 -13.14
N ARG A 70 -5.76 6.63 -12.94
CA ARG A 70 -5.07 5.35 -13.08
C ARG A 70 -5.56 4.38 -12.00
N ILE A 71 -6.03 3.21 -12.42
CA ILE A 71 -6.42 2.12 -11.51
C ILE A 71 -5.14 1.49 -10.95
N ARG A 72 -5.21 0.99 -9.71
CA ARG A 72 -4.11 0.27 -9.08
C ARG A 72 -4.53 -1.14 -8.66
N TYR A 73 -3.55 -2.00 -8.44
CA TYR A 73 -3.72 -3.29 -7.79
C TYR A 73 -3.16 -3.24 -6.37
N THR A 74 -3.76 -4.04 -5.51
CA THR A 74 -3.14 -4.50 -4.27
C THR A 74 -3.02 -6.02 -4.34
N VAL A 75 -1.83 -6.55 -4.10
CA VAL A 75 -1.54 -7.98 -4.05
C VAL A 75 -1.20 -8.36 -2.61
N VAL A 76 -1.79 -9.44 -2.13
CA VAL A 76 -1.51 -10.03 -0.82
C VAL A 76 -1.07 -11.47 -1.04
N VAL A 77 0.04 -11.87 -0.43
CA VAL A 77 0.54 -13.25 -0.47
C VAL A 77 0.79 -13.74 0.95
N ASP A 78 0.07 -14.78 1.34
CA ASP A 78 0.24 -15.46 2.63
C ASP A 78 1.21 -16.64 2.49
N GLU A 79 1.97 -16.91 3.54
CA GLU A 79 2.99 -17.98 3.60
C GLU A 79 4.05 -17.85 2.48
N VAL A 80 4.35 -16.62 2.05
CA VAL A 80 5.34 -16.36 0.97
C VAL A 80 6.75 -16.87 1.30
N HIS A 81 7.05 -17.22 2.55
CA HIS A 81 8.32 -17.83 2.94
C HIS A 81 8.58 -19.20 2.30
N ASP A 82 7.53 -19.90 1.83
CA ASP A 82 7.67 -21.15 1.08
C ASP A 82 8.28 -20.96 -0.32
N ASP A 83 8.30 -19.73 -0.84
CA ASP A 83 8.84 -19.36 -2.15
C ASP A 83 9.77 -18.13 -2.02
N PRO A 84 11.03 -18.30 -1.56
CA PRO A 84 11.95 -17.19 -1.31
C PRO A 84 12.27 -16.34 -2.55
N GLY A 85 12.26 -16.95 -3.75
CA GLY A 85 12.47 -16.26 -5.01
C GLY A 85 11.33 -15.28 -5.31
N LEU A 86 10.08 -15.76 -5.18
CA LEU A 86 8.90 -14.91 -5.28
C LEU A 86 8.92 -13.79 -4.24
N ALA A 87 9.28 -14.10 -2.99
CA ALA A 87 9.30 -13.10 -1.93
C ALA A 87 10.32 -11.99 -2.19
N THR A 88 11.52 -12.35 -2.65
CA THR A 88 12.57 -11.41 -3.05
C THR A 88 12.10 -10.51 -4.18
N TRP A 89 11.45 -11.08 -5.19
CA TRP A 89 10.85 -10.33 -6.30
C TRP A 89 9.79 -9.34 -5.82
N LEU A 90 8.85 -9.77 -4.97
CA LEU A 90 7.78 -8.90 -4.48
C LEU A 90 8.29 -7.77 -3.58
N ILE A 91 9.32 -8.03 -2.75
CA ILE A 91 10.00 -6.98 -1.98
C ILE A 91 10.62 -5.96 -2.93
N ARG A 92 11.28 -6.42 -4.00
CA ARG A 92 11.85 -5.56 -5.03
C ARG A 92 10.78 -4.69 -5.72
N CYS A 93 9.63 -5.26 -6.09
CA CYS A 93 8.49 -4.50 -6.59
C CYS A 93 7.99 -3.44 -5.60
N GLY A 94 8.15 -3.68 -4.30
CA GLY A 94 7.82 -2.69 -3.28
C GLY A 94 8.77 -1.50 -3.21
N LEU A 95 10.04 -1.69 -3.60
CA LEU A 95 11.13 -0.73 -3.42
C LEU A 95 11.61 -0.05 -4.72
N GLU A 96 11.25 -0.61 -5.88
CA GLU A 96 11.69 -0.15 -7.20
C GLU A 96 10.52 0.07 -8.16
N ASP A 97 10.38 1.29 -8.67
CA ASP A 97 9.30 1.70 -9.58
C ASP A 97 9.28 0.83 -10.85
N GLU A 98 10.43 0.57 -11.47
CA GLU A 98 10.52 -0.24 -12.68
C GLU A 98 10.06 -1.70 -12.46
N ALA A 99 10.36 -2.28 -11.30
CA ALA A 99 9.91 -3.62 -10.93
C ALA A 99 8.40 -3.61 -10.64
N ARG A 100 7.90 -2.56 -9.98
CA ARG A 100 6.48 -2.34 -9.71
C ARG A 100 5.66 -2.20 -10.99
N GLU A 101 6.14 -1.43 -11.95
CA GLU A 101 5.48 -1.26 -13.26
C GLU A 101 5.45 -2.55 -14.07
N ARG A 102 6.54 -3.34 -14.03
CA ARG A 102 6.57 -4.67 -14.67
C ARG A 102 5.52 -5.60 -14.09
N LEU A 103 5.39 -5.63 -12.76
CA LEU A 103 4.33 -6.40 -12.10
C LEU A 103 2.94 -5.91 -12.52
N GLY A 104 2.72 -4.59 -12.60
CA GLY A 104 1.45 -4.03 -13.08
C GLY A 104 1.07 -4.49 -14.48
N ARG A 105 2.03 -4.54 -15.41
CA ARG A 105 1.80 -5.06 -16.77
C ARG A 105 1.45 -6.55 -16.78
N ALA A 106 2.18 -7.38 -16.03
CA ALA A 106 1.87 -8.80 -15.92
C ALA A 106 0.48 -9.05 -15.31
N LEU A 107 0.05 -8.22 -14.36
CA LEU A 107 -1.30 -8.28 -13.81
C LEU A 107 -2.36 -7.87 -14.85
N ASP A 108 -2.11 -6.84 -15.65
CA ASP A 108 -3.04 -6.43 -16.71
C ASP A 108 -3.20 -7.49 -17.81
N GLU A 109 -2.16 -8.26 -18.11
CA GLU A 109 -2.24 -9.40 -19.03
C GLU A 109 -3.12 -10.54 -18.50
N GLY A 110 -3.14 -10.75 -17.18
CA GLY A 110 -4.00 -11.74 -16.52
C GLY A 110 -5.42 -11.24 -16.19
N TYR A 111 -5.59 -9.92 -16.08
CA TYR A 111 -6.80 -9.24 -15.61
C TYR A 111 -7.12 -8.00 -16.47
N ASP A 112 -7.57 -8.24 -17.71
CA ASP A 112 -8.03 -7.16 -18.56
C ASP A 112 -9.28 -6.45 -18.00
N ALA A 113 -9.65 -5.32 -18.63
CA ALA A 113 -10.75 -4.49 -18.14
C ALA A 113 -12.10 -5.22 -18.18
N ASP A 114 -12.37 -5.99 -19.22
CA ASP A 114 -13.64 -6.68 -19.42
C ASP A 114 -13.79 -7.79 -18.37
N TYR A 115 -12.72 -8.54 -18.09
CA TYR A 115 -12.68 -9.55 -17.06
C TYR A 115 -12.97 -8.97 -15.68
N VAL A 116 -12.27 -7.88 -15.31
CA VAL A 116 -12.43 -7.24 -14.00
C VAL A 116 -13.82 -6.64 -13.85
N ASP A 117 -14.33 -5.96 -14.88
CA ASP A 117 -15.65 -5.33 -14.83
C ASP A 117 -16.77 -6.39 -14.77
N ALA A 118 -16.64 -7.49 -15.52
CA ALA A 118 -17.56 -8.62 -15.43
C ALA A 118 -17.55 -9.28 -14.05
N TRP A 119 -16.36 -9.45 -13.46
CA TRP A 119 -16.23 -9.96 -12.10
C TRP A 119 -16.94 -9.05 -11.08
N LEU A 120 -16.63 -7.75 -11.10
CA LEU A 120 -17.15 -6.78 -10.15
C LEU A 120 -18.64 -6.45 -10.37
N ALA A 121 -19.17 -6.66 -11.57
CA ALA A 121 -20.60 -6.60 -11.84
C ALA A 121 -21.37 -7.80 -11.26
N GLY A 122 -20.67 -8.84 -10.80
CA GLY A 122 -21.26 -10.11 -10.39
C GLY A 122 -21.70 -10.98 -11.58
N THR A 123 -21.41 -10.57 -12.82
CA THR A 123 -21.75 -11.33 -14.03
C THR A 123 -20.72 -12.41 -14.36
N GLY A 124 -19.53 -12.34 -13.78
CA GLY A 124 -18.47 -13.35 -13.84
C GLY A 124 -18.48 -14.39 -12.71
N SER A 125 -19.51 -14.41 -11.85
CA SER A 125 -19.61 -15.35 -10.73
C SER A 125 -19.88 -16.79 -11.19
N ALA A 126 -19.49 -17.76 -10.36
CA ALA A 126 -19.41 -19.21 -10.59
C ALA A 126 -20.66 -19.92 -11.18
N ASP A 127 -21.80 -19.25 -11.27
CA ASP A 127 -23.02 -19.78 -11.88
C ASP A 127 -23.04 -19.66 -13.42
N SER A 128 -22.18 -18.81 -13.99
CA SER A 128 -21.94 -18.75 -15.44
C SER A 128 -20.98 -19.88 -15.83
N ALA A 129 -21.49 -20.97 -16.38
CA ALA A 129 -20.83 -22.26 -16.66
C ALA A 129 -19.52 -22.25 -17.51
N SER A 130 -18.99 -21.09 -17.87
CA SER A 130 -17.64 -20.93 -18.39
C SER A 130 -16.62 -21.10 -17.25
N HIS A 131 -15.76 -22.12 -17.34
CA HIS A 131 -14.72 -22.51 -16.36
C HIS A 131 -13.72 -21.40 -15.94
N ASP A 132 -13.84 -20.19 -16.48
CA ASP A 132 -12.82 -19.14 -16.42
C ASP A 132 -12.97 -18.16 -15.24
N GLY A 133 -14.04 -18.29 -14.46
CA GLY A 133 -14.40 -17.37 -13.35
C GLY A 133 -14.35 -17.99 -11.94
N SER A 134 -13.68 -19.12 -11.73
CA SER A 134 -13.57 -19.69 -10.38
C SER A 134 -12.57 -18.90 -9.52
N PRO A 135 -12.76 -18.81 -8.18
CA PRO A 135 -11.77 -18.17 -7.31
C PRO A 135 -10.37 -18.80 -7.38
N GLN A 136 -10.30 -20.12 -7.62
CA GLN A 136 -9.05 -20.85 -7.82
C GLN A 136 -8.35 -20.44 -9.12
N GLU A 137 -9.12 -20.15 -10.17
CA GLU A 137 -8.59 -19.64 -11.43
C GLU A 137 -8.01 -18.23 -11.25
N VAL A 138 -8.67 -17.36 -10.48
CA VAL A 138 -8.13 -16.04 -10.13
C VAL A 138 -6.78 -16.19 -9.42
N GLU A 139 -6.70 -17.03 -8.39
CA GLU A 139 -5.45 -17.28 -7.65
C GLU A 139 -4.36 -17.86 -8.56
N ARG A 140 -4.71 -18.80 -9.45
CA ARG A 140 -3.77 -19.40 -10.41
C ARG A 140 -3.19 -18.35 -11.37
N ARG A 141 -4.03 -17.48 -11.93
CA ARG A 141 -3.60 -16.36 -12.80
C ARG A 141 -2.69 -15.39 -12.05
N LEU A 142 -3.03 -15.06 -10.81
CA LEU A 142 -2.21 -14.18 -9.97
C LEU A 142 -0.82 -14.78 -9.75
N LEU A 143 -0.78 -16.05 -9.34
CA LEU A 143 0.46 -16.76 -9.09
C LEU A 143 1.32 -16.89 -10.36
N ALA A 144 0.70 -17.08 -11.52
CA ALA A 144 1.42 -17.07 -12.80
C ALA A 144 2.05 -15.69 -13.08
N ALA A 145 1.26 -14.62 -12.97
CA ALA A 145 1.73 -13.25 -13.22
C ALA A 145 2.88 -12.82 -12.28
N VAL A 146 2.79 -13.15 -10.99
CA VAL A 146 3.86 -12.80 -10.04
C VAL A 146 5.13 -13.65 -10.24
N ARG A 147 4.99 -14.92 -10.65
CA ARG A 147 6.14 -15.83 -10.89
C ARG A 147 6.85 -15.57 -12.20
N GLU A 148 6.15 -15.09 -13.22
CA GLU A 148 6.77 -14.65 -14.47
C GLU A 148 7.80 -13.54 -14.19
N GLY A 149 7.41 -12.53 -13.41
CA GLY A 149 8.32 -11.46 -12.97
C GLY A 149 9.48 -11.99 -12.13
N ALA A 150 9.24 -12.95 -11.24
CA ALA A 150 10.27 -13.55 -10.39
C ALA A 150 11.31 -14.33 -11.20
N SER A 151 10.88 -15.07 -12.23
CA SER A 151 11.77 -15.90 -13.07
C SER A 151 12.76 -15.07 -13.91
N ALA A 152 12.43 -13.81 -14.18
CA ALA A 152 13.29 -12.87 -14.89
C ALA A 152 14.18 -12.04 -13.94
N ALA A 153 14.03 -12.18 -12.63
CA ALA A 153 14.80 -11.44 -11.65
C ALA A 153 16.17 -12.12 -11.41
N PRO A 154 17.26 -11.34 -11.24
CA PRO A 154 18.53 -11.89 -10.80
C PRO A 154 18.39 -12.47 -9.38
N ASP A 155 19.09 -13.57 -9.12
CA ASP A 155 19.22 -14.12 -7.76
C ASP A 155 19.98 -13.13 -6.89
N ASP A 156 19.25 -12.35 -6.10
CA ASP A 156 19.80 -11.43 -5.11
C ASP A 156 19.55 -12.00 -3.71
N THR A 157 20.50 -12.79 -3.22
CA THR A 157 20.53 -13.18 -1.82
C THR A 157 21.05 -12.00 -1.00
N ALA A 158 20.26 -11.49 -0.06
CA ALA A 158 20.70 -10.43 0.85
C ALA A 158 21.90 -10.89 1.70
N GLY A 159 23.10 -10.44 1.30
CA GLY A 159 24.37 -10.72 2.00
C GLY A 159 24.68 -9.83 3.20
N GLY A 160 23.69 -9.12 3.75
CA GLY A 160 23.88 -8.10 4.78
C GLY A 160 23.46 -8.50 6.20
N ASN A 161 24.01 -7.80 7.19
CA ASN A 161 23.59 -7.91 8.58
C ASN A 161 22.36 -7.02 8.83
N ASP A 162 21.29 -7.63 9.35
CA ASP A 162 20.13 -6.88 9.81
C ASP A 162 20.48 -5.97 10.99
N ARG A 163 19.87 -4.80 11.02
CA ARG A 163 19.97 -3.86 12.16
C ARG A 163 19.10 -4.40 13.30
N ARG A 164 19.57 -4.29 14.54
CA ARG A 164 18.78 -4.76 15.70
C ARG A 164 17.72 -3.73 16.11
N GLY A 165 16.58 -4.24 16.60
CA GLY A 165 15.49 -3.42 17.14
C GLY A 165 14.69 -2.65 16.09
N SER A 166 13.86 -1.72 16.56
CA SER A 166 13.01 -0.89 15.69
C SER A 166 13.76 0.31 15.14
N TRP A 167 13.57 0.63 13.86
CA TRP A 167 14.24 1.73 13.16
C TRP A 167 13.38 2.32 12.04
N ALA A 168 13.67 3.56 11.64
CA ALA A 168 13.06 4.24 10.50
C ALA A 168 14.14 4.80 9.55
N GLY A 169 13.82 4.94 8.27
CA GLY A 169 14.66 5.61 7.27
C GLY A 169 13.82 6.26 6.17
N GLY A 170 14.41 7.17 5.39
CA GLY A 170 13.76 7.71 4.20
C GLY A 170 13.86 6.72 3.04
N ILE A 171 12.81 6.56 2.24
CA ILE A 171 12.85 5.66 1.07
C ILE A 171 13.87 6.11 0.01
N GLN A 172 14.21 7.41 -0.01
CA GLN A 172 15.20 7.97 -0.93
C GLN A 172 16.65 7.67 -0.53
N ASP A 173 16.92 7.26 0.73
CA ASP A 173 18.24 6.85 1.18
C ASP A 173 18.56 5.42 0.72
N PRO A 174 19.56 5.19 -0.16
CA PRO A 174 19.94 3.85 -0.60
C PRO A 174 20.35 2.94 0.56
N GLY A 175 20.97 3.50 1.60
CA GLY A 175 21.37 2.74 2.79
C GLY A 175 20.18 2.24 3.60
N ALA A 176 19.15 3.07 3.75
CA ALA A 176 17.89 2.69 4.39
C ALA A 176 17.12 1.65 3.56
N ARG A 177 17.05 1.81 2.23
CA ARG A 177 16.42 0.82 1.34
C ARG A 177 17.07 -0.54 1.43
N GLU A 178 18.40 -0.59 1.42
CA GLU A 178 19.12 -1.86 1.55
C GLU A 178 18.92 -2.49 2.93
N ALA A 179 18.98 -1.69 4.00
CA ALA A 179 18.69 -2.17 5.36
C ALA A 179 17.24 -2.71 5.47
N PHE A 180 16.29 -2.08 4.78
CA PHE A 180 14.89 -2.51 4.74
C PHE A 180 14.74 -3.84 4.00
N ARG A 181 15.36 -3.96 2.82
CA ARG A 181 15.36 -5.19 2.03
C ARG A 181 15.91 -6.37 2.85
N ILE A 182 17.04 -6.17 3.53
CA ILE A 182 17.63 -7.18 4.43
C ILE A 182 16.65 -7.55 5.54
N ARG A 183 16.03 -6.56 6.22
CA ARG A 183 15.04 -6.83 7.28
C ARG A 183 13.83 -7.59 6.75
N ALA A 184 13.28 -7.20 5.61
CA ALA A 184 12.11 -7.82 5.01
C ALA A 184 12.39 -9.29 4.66
N LEU A 185 13.55 -9.59 4.05
CA LEU A 185 13.96 -10.97 3.77
C LEU A 185 14.20 -11.77 5.05
N ARG A 186 14.81 -11.17 6.08
CA ARG A 186 14.99 -11.81 7.39
C ARG A 186 13.67 -12.12 8.07
N LEU A 187 12.69 -11.22 8.02
CA LEU A 187 11.34 -11.48 8.51
C LEU A 187 10.70 -12.67 7.80
N LEU A 188 11.06 -12.97 6.55
CA LEU A 188 10.53 -14.15 5.87
C LEU A 188 11.29 -15.43 6.18
N GLN A 189 12.56 -15.36 6.59
CA GLN A 189 13.41 -16.53 6.84
C GLN A 189 13.49 -16.92 8.33
N ASP A 190 13.54 -15.93 9.21
CA ASP A 190 13.78 -16.13 10.64
C ASP A 190 12.48 -16.44 11.39
N SER A 191 12.60 -16.99 12.60
CA SER A 191 11.43 -17.26 13.47
C SER A 191 10.95 -16.04 14.28
N ARG A 192 11.59 -14.87 14.14
CA ARG A 192 11.31 -13.72 14.99
C ARG A 192 10.10 -12.95 14.48
N PRO A 193 9.09 -12.69 15.33
CA PRO A 193 7.98 -11.82 14.97
C PRO A 193 8.45 -10.40 14.71
N GLY A 194 7.81 -9.72 13.77
CA GLY A 194 8.10 -8.33 13.44
C GLY A 194 7.41 -7.90 12.17
N ILE A 195 7.56 -6.62 11.85
CA ILE A 195 6.96 -6.03 10.66
C ILE A 195 7.92 -5.04 10.00
N ALA A 196 7.99 -5.09 8.69
CA ALA A 196 8.70 -4.12 7.86
C ALA A 196 7.72 -3.53 6.87
N PHE A 197 7.56 -2.21 6.82
CA PHE A 197 6.67 -1.60 5.84
C PHE A 197 7.12 -0.22 5.34
N THR A 198 6.64 0.16 4.16
CA THR A 198 6.76 1.52 3.63
C THR A 198 5.47 2.30 3.94
N THR A 199 5.56 3.62 4.07
CA THR A 199 4.39 4.46 4.36
C THR A 199 4.52 5.88 3.82
N HIS A 200 3.43 6.39 3.24
CA HIS A 200 3.23 7.83 2.99
C HIS A 200 2.49 8.53 4.15
N ALA A 201 1.94 7.79 5.11
CA ALA A 201 1.19 8.36 6.23
C ALA A 201 2.08 9.02 7.29
N LEU A 202 3.39 8.74 7.28
CA LEU A 202 4.36 9.25 8.24
C LEU A 202 5.49 9.97 7.48
N GLY A 203 5.69 11.26 7.79
CA GLY A 203 6.81 12.05 7.25
C GLY A 203 7.93 12.37 8.24
N THR A 204 7.82 11.91 9.50
CA THR A 204 8.77 12.31 10.58
C THR A 204 9.21 11.14 11.45
N THR A 205 10.45 11.20 11.95
CA THR A 205 10.98 10.25 12.93
C THR A 205 10.14 10.17 14.21
N GLU A 206 9.58 11.28 14.67
CA GLU A 206 8.70 11.31 15.86
C GLU A 206 7.37 10.59 15.60
N GLY A 207 6.83 10.68 14.38
CA GLY A 207 5.66 9.89 13.95
C GLY A 207 5.97 8.40 13.96
N ALA A 208 7.10 8.00 13.35
CA ALA A 208 7.56 6.61 13.35
C ALA A 208 7.85 6.08 14.76
N TRP A 209 8.41 6.90 15.66
CA TRP A 209 8.63 6.50 17.05
C TRP A 209 7.32 6.21 17.78
N ARG A 210 6.32 7.10 17.69
CA ARG A 210 4.99 6.90 18.29
C ARG A 210 4.28 5.67 17.75
N MET A 211 4.40 5.43 16.44
CA MET A 211 3.90 4.22 15.79
C MET A 211 4.57 2.96 16.35
N ALA A 212 5.91 2.93 16.45
CA ALA A 212 6.63 1.78 16.98
C ALA A 212 6.24 1.46 18.45
N GLN A 213 6.00 2.49 19.26
CA GLN A 213 5.50 2.32 20.64
C GLN A 213 4.09 1.71 20.66
N ALA A 214 3.20 2.15 19.76
CA ALA A 214 1.84 1.62 19.68
C ALA A 214 1.80 0.14 19.26
N LEU A 215 2.72 -0.28 18.39
CA LEU A 215 2.77 -1.64 17.85
C LEU A 215 3.32 -2.67 18.83
N SER A 216 4.22 -2.29 19.75
CA SER A 216 4.90 -3.22 20.67
C SER A 216 5.59 -4.42 19.98
N LEU A 217 6.07 -4.21 18.75
CA LEU A 217 6.79 -5.18 17.92
C LEU A 217 8.11 -4.59 17.43
N GLU A 218 9.02 -5.43 16.91
CA GLU A 218 10.16 -4.95 16.14
C GLU A 218 9.67 -4.43 14.78
N VAL A 219 9.96 -3.16 14.49
CA VAL A 219 9.47 -2.47 13.29
C VAL A 219 10.63 -1.91 12.48
N ALA A 220 10.65 -2.16 11.18
CA ALA A 220 11.41 -1.36 10.23
C ALA A 220 10.43 -0.56 9.37
N VAL A 221 10.64 0.74 9.23
CA VAL A 221 9.76 1.58 8.41
C VAL A 221 10.55 2.46 7.45
N LEU A 222 10.13 2.48 6.18
CA LEU A 222 10.57 3.47 5.21
C LEU A 222 9.49 4.53 5.03
N LEU A 223 9.91 5.79 5.12
CA LEU A 223 9.03 6.95 4.96
C LEU A 223 9.19 7.50 3.54
N HIS A 224 8.08 7.59 2.80
CA HIS A 224 8.10 8.16 1.44
C HIS A 224 8.34 9.66 1.47
N ASP A 225 7.63 10.37 2.35
CA ASP A 225 7.66 11.83 2.44
C ASP A 225 8.63 12.32 3.54
N SER A 226 9.87 11.84 3.51
CA SER A 226 10.89 12.19 4.51
C SER A 226 12.23 12.55 3.90
N ASP A 227 12.88 13.56 4.49
CA ASP A 227 14.25 14.00 4.20
C ASP A 227 15.31 13.26 5.04
N MET A 228 14.92 12.17 5.70
CA MET A 228 15.83 11.34 6.50
C MET A 228 16.96 10.77 5.64
N ALA A 229 18.13 11.40 5.74
CA ALA A 229 19.36 10.98 5.05
C ALA A 229 20.06 9.75 5.67
N ARG A 230 19.48 9.16 6.72
CA ARG A 230 20.03 7.97 7.39
C ARG A 230 18.98 7.19 8.16
N VAL A 231 19.27 5.92 8.39
CA VAL A 231 18.53 5.07 9.34
C VAL A 231 18.68 5.58 10.78
N VAL A 232 17.54 5.75 11.47
CA VAL A 232 17.46 6.18 12.86
C VAL A 232 16.82 5.09 13.71
N SER A 233 17.45 4.77 14.85
CA SER A 233 16.88 3.85 15.84
C SER A 233 15.67 4.46 16.53
N LEU A 234 14.59 3.69 16.66
CA LEU A 234 13.36 4.08 17.37
C LEU A 234 13.36 3.59 18.84
N SER A 235 14.37 2.81 19.25
CA SER A 235 14.48 2.31 20.63
C SER A 235 15.06 3.35 21.60
N GLN A 236 15.85 4.29 21.09
CA GLN A 236 16.39 5.41 21.85
C GLN A 236 15.39 6.55 21.70
N GLY A 237 14.51 6.74 22.69
CA GLY A 237 13.49 7.78 22.67
C GLY A 237 14.05 9.16 22.30
N SER A 238 13.14 10.05 21.86
CA SER A 238 13.28 11.41 21.29
C SER A 238 14.29 12.40 21.94
N ALA A 239 15.08 12.01 22.94
CA ALA A 239 16.14 12.80 23.57
C ALA A 239 17.20 13.34 22.59
N ALA A 240 17.37 12.74 21.41
CA ALA A 240 18.26 13.27 20.37
C ALA A 240 17.60 14.33 19.45
N ALA A 241 16.27 14.41 19.39
CA ALA A 241 15.56 15.35 18.53
C ALA A 241 15.51 16.78 19.10
N THR A 242 15.83 16.94 20.39
CA THR A 242 15.80 18.25 21.08
C THR A 242 17.06 19.09 20.87
N ALA A 243 18.12 18.55 20.27
CA ALA A 243 19.44 19.22 20.23
C ALA A 243 19.76 20.00 18.94
N VAL A 244 18.90 19.99 17.91
CA VAL A 244 19.24 20.61 16.58
C VAL A 244 18.31 21.76 16.17
N SER A 245 17.24 22.08 16.91
CA SER A 245 16.36 23.22 16.56
C SER A 245 16.67 24.47 17.41
N GLY A 246 17.83 25.08 17.14
CA GLY A 246 18.16 26.45 17.57
C GLY A 246 17.73 27.53 16.57
N GLY A 247 16.99 27.16 15.51
CA GLY A 247 16.40 28.09 14.55
C GLY A 247 14.90 28.19 14.79
N LYS A 248 14.42 29.39 15.16
CA LYS A 248 13.01 29.73 15.36
C LYS A 248 12.13 29.17 14.23
N ALA A 249 11.48 28.04 14.48
CA ALA A 249 10.34 27.59 13.70
C ALA A 249 9.06 28.22 14.32
N PRO A 250 8.13 28.72 13.50
CA PRO A 250 6.89 29.29 13.98
C PRO A 250 6.01 28.21 14.60
N ILE A 251 5.36 28.57 15.71
CA ILE A 251 4.39 27.74 16.42
C ILE A 251 3.17 27.52 15.50
N PRO A 252 2.82 26.30 15.09
CA PRO A 252 1.52 26.03 14.52
C PRO A 252 0.53 25.89 15.67
N VAL A 253 -0.24 26.96 15.90
CA VAL A 253 -1.48 26.92 16.68
C VAL A 253 -2.59 26.50 15.72
N GLY A 254 -3.33 25.43 16.04
CA GLY A 254 -4.55 25.04 15.34
C GLY A 254 -4.68 23.53 15.18
N ARG A 255 -5.08 22.80 16.21
CA ARG A 255 -6.49 22.44 16.51
C ARG A 255 -7.04 21.41 15.51
N ARG A 256 -7.22 20.19 16.04
CA ARG A 256 -8.00 19.10 15.45
C ARG A 256 -9.39 19.63 15.05
N ASP A 257 -9.69 19.56 13.77
CA ASP A 257 -11.06 19.37 13.28
C ASP A 257 -11.01 18.40 12.11
N ALA A 258 -11.40 17.16 12.40
CA ALA A 258 -11.81 16.20 11.40
C ALA A 258 -13.18 16.62 10.87
N SER A 259 -13.23 17.63 10.03
CA SER A 259 -14.42 17.88 9.20
C SER A 259 -14.04 18.62 7.91
N ARG A 260 -14.42 18.02 6.79
CA ARG A 260 -14.65 18.66 5.50
C ARG A 260 -13.43 19.25 4.78
N TYR A 261 -12.84 18.44 3.89
CA TYR A 261 -12.45 18.94 2.57
C TYR A 261 -13.73 19.28 1.79
N ARG A 262 -14.38 20.40 2.11
CA ARG A 262 -15.23 21.12 1.16
C ARG A 262 -14.32 22.12 0.47
N SER A 263 -14.01 21.86 -0.79
CA SER A 263 -13.33 22.86 -1.61
C SER A 263 -14.13 24.17 -1.54
N PRO A 264 -13.48 25.33 -1.31
CA PRO A 264 -14.17 26.62 -1.27
C PRO A 264 -14.93 26.90 -2.57
N GLN A 265 -14.49 26.30 -3.68
CA GLN A 265 -15.16 26.34 -4.98
C GLN A 265 -16.56 25.70 -4.98
N LEU A 266 -16.78 24.58 -4.26
CA LEU A 266 -18.10 23.95 -4.17
C LEU A 266 -19.08 24.79 -3.34
N LEU A 267 -18.58 25.51 -2.34
CA LEU A 267 -19.40 26.38 -1.50
C LEU A 267 -19.82 27.65 -2.26
N ILE A 268 -18.90 28.25 -3.03
CA ILE A 268 -19.20 29.37 -3.91
C ILE A 268 -20.24 28.95 -4.98
N LEU A 269 -20.07 27.79 -5.61
CA LEU A 269 -21.00 27.26 -6.62
C LEU A 269 -22.41 27.02 -6.03
N ALA A 270 -22.50 26.41 -4.85
CA ALA A 270 -23.79 26.15 -4.20
C ALA A 270 -24.54 27.44 -3.84
N VAL A 271 -23.81 28.47 -3.36
CA VAL A 271 -24.40 29.78 -3.04
C VAL A 271 -24.88 30.50 -4.29
N THR A 272 -24.12 30.45 -5.39
CA THR A 272 -24.53 31.06 -6.67
C THR A 272 -25.79 30.40 -7.24
N LEU A 273 -25.87 29.07 -7.20
CA LEU A 273 -27.04 28.32 -7.65
C LEU A 273 -28.29 28.63 -6.80
N ALA A 274 -28.13 28.72 -5.48
CA ALA A 274 -29.23 29.06 -4.58
C ALA A 274 -29.77 30.49 -4.84
N LEU A 275 -28.87 31.46 -5.05
CA LEU A 275 -29.26 32.84 -5.37
C LEU A 275 -29.95 32.94 -6.74
N ALA A 276 -29.43 32.25 -7.76
CA ALA A 276 -30.05 32.23 -9.09
C ALA A 276 -31.47 31.64 -9.05
N MET A 277 -31.66 30.57 -8.27
CA MET A 277 -32.95 29.91 -8.12
C MET A 277 -33.95 30.79 -7.34
N ALA A 278 -33.50 31.46 -6.26
CA ALA A 278 -34.33 32.41 -5.52
C ALA A 278 -34.76 33.60 -6.39
N TRP A 279 -33.86 34.10 -7.24
CA TRP A 279 -34.17 35.18 -8.18
C TRP A 279 -35.19 34.76 -9.25
N ALA A 280 -35.06 33.54 -9.80
CA ALA A 280 -36.01 33.00 -10.76
C ALA A 280 -37.41 32.81 -10.16
N ILE A 281 -37.50 32.34 -8.91
CA ILE A 281 -38.79 32.19 -8.20
C ILE A 281 -39.43 33.56 -7.99
N TRP A 282 -38.66 34.55 -7.51
CA TRP A 282 -39.16 35.91 -7.30
C TRP A 282 -39.75 36.49 -8.59
N TRP A 283 -39.08 36.31 -9.72
CA TRP A 283 -39.53 36.80 -11.03
C TRP A 283 -40.79 36.11 -11.56
N LEU A 284 -41.05 34.87 -11.17
CA LEU A 284 -42.25 34.13 -11.59
C LEU A 284 -43.47 34.40 -10.69
N THR A 285 -43.25 34.91 -9.47
CA THR A 285 -44.33 35.10 -8.47
C THR A 285 -44.70 36.55 -8.19
N GLY A 286 -43.93 37.53 -8.71
CA GLY A 286 -44.20 38.96 -8.56
C GLY A 286 -44.52 39.60 -9.90
#